data_AF-A0AAW7D4I3-F1
#
_entry.id   AF-A0AAW7D4I3-F1
#
_cell.length_a   1.000
_cell.length_b   1.000
_cell.length_c   1.000
_cell.angle_alpha   90.00
_cell.angle_beta   90.00
_cell.angle_gamma   90.00
#
_symmetry.space_group_name_H-M   'P 1'
#
loop_
_entity.id
_entity.type
_entity.pdbx_description
1 polymer ?
#
loop_
_entity_poly.entity_id
_entity_poly.type
_entity_poly.pdbx_seq_one_letter_code
_entity_poly.pdbx_strand_id
1 'polypeptide(L)'
;MIAILIPFQSVGDFVLKSNIDNYIKEYSFCIRDYSSDLATPAAHYSVDYPRMALFVENNLIEEVACYEELLYKGRNLIGMKIEEFISHTGENFVGEIDCLDFEDDGLPQYVYEFESIGLQVWVKGRKGNILTIIASSKYKEN
;
A
#
# COMPACT_ATOMS: atom_id res chain seq x y z
N MET A 1 -13.79 -8.89 -2.26
CA MET A 1 -13.21 -9.06 -0.90
C MET A 1 -13.36 -7.76 -0.13
N ILE A 2 -13.15 -7.75 1.19
CA ILE A 2 -13.06 -6.52 1.98
C ILE A 2 -11.58 -6.34 2.34
N ALA A 3 -11.02 -5.15 2.08
CA ALA A 3 -9.60 -4.88 2.34
C ALA A 3 -9.38 -4.54 3.82
N ILE A 4 -9.27 -5.54 4.69
CA ILE A 4 -9.00 -5.35 6.13
C ILE A 4 -7.49 -5.46 6.38
N LEU A 5 -6.90 -4.45 7.02
CA LEU A 5 -5.50 -4.47 7.43
C LEU A 5 -5.31 -5.29 8.71
N ILE A 6 -4.42 -6.29 8.62
CA ILE A 6 -3.74 -6.89 9.77
C ILE A 6 -2.27 -6.52 9.64
N PRO A 7 -1.74 -5.59 10.47
CA PRO A 7 -0.38 -5.07 10.33
C PRO A 7 0.67 -6.17 10.22
N PHE A 8 1.60 -6.00 9.27
CA PHE A 8 2.68 -6.94 8.92
C PHE A 8 2.25 -8.35 8.47
N GLN A 9 0.94 -8.63 8.40
CA GLN A 9 0.43 -9.96 8.14
C GLN A 9 -0.37 -10.04 6.84
N SER A 10 -1.40 -9.21 6.66
CA SER A 10 -2.28 -9.32 5.49
C SER A 10 -3.11 -8.06 5.21
N VAL A 11 -3.61 -7.99 3.97
CA VAL A 11 -4.66 -7.07 3.54
C VAL A 11 -5.79 -7.88 2.91
N GLY A 12 -6.93 -7.94 3.59
CA GLY A 12 -8.02 -8.85 3.24
C GLY A 12 -7.51 -10.30 3.16
N ASP A 13 -7.77 -10.95 2.04
CA ASP A 13 -7.38 -12.33 1.77
C ASP A 13 -5.88 -12.47 1.43
N PHE A 14 -5.20 -11.38 1.07
CA PHE A 14 -3.81 -11.42 0.63
C PHE A 14 -2.86 -11.41 1.83
N VAL A 15 -2.22 -12.54 2.10
CA VAL A 15 -1.22 -12.69 3.16
C VAL A 15 0.15 -12.27 2.64
N LEU A 16 0.81 -11.36 3.35
CA LEU A 16 2.16 -10.94 3.02
C LEU A 16 3.14 -12.12 3.17
N LYS A 17 4.16 -12.17 2.32
CA LYS A 17 5.13 -13.27 2.16
C LYS A 17 4.53 -14.62 1.73
N SER A 18 3.24 -14.67 1.38
CA SER A 18 2.66 -15.88 0.80
C SER A 18 2.90 -15.93 -0.71
N ASN A 19 2.86 -17.14 -1.27
CA ASN A 19 3.05 -17.35 -2.69
C ASN A 19 1.84 -16.84 -3.49
N ILE A 20 2.06 -16.03 -4.54
CA ILE A 20 0.99 -15.48 -5.38
C ILE A 20 0.15 -16.56 -6.09
N ASP A 21 0.73 -17.73 -6.38
CA ASP A 21 0.06 -18.88 -7.00
C ASP A 21 -1.13 -19.40 -6.17
N ASN A 22 -1.17 -19.09 -4.89
CA ASN A 22 -2.30 -19.43 -4.03
C ASN A 22 -3.57 -18.66 -4.42
N TYR A 23 -3.45 -17.51 -5.09
CA TYR A 23 -4.55 -16.59 -5.35
C TYR A 23 -4.94 -16.50 -6.83
N ILE A 24 -4.04 -16.86 -7.77
CA ILE A 24 -4.25 -16.69 -9.22
C ILE A 24 -5.48 -17.41 -9.77
N LYS A 25 -5.99 -18.44 -9.07
CA LYS A 25 -7.20 -19.18 -9.47
C LYS A 25 -8.49 -18.56 -8.93
N GLU A 26 -8.39 -17.84 -7.83
CA GLU A 26 -9.54 -17.27 -7.11
C GLU A 26 -9.81 -15.82 -7.52
N TYR A 27 -8.77 -15.13 -8.01
CA TYR A 27 -8.81 -13.72 -8.37
C TYR A 27 -8.51 -13.50 -9.85
N SER A 28 -9.27 -12.59 -10.47
CA SER A 28 -8.99 -12.11 -11.82
C SER A 28 -8.02 -10.93 -11.75
N PHE A 29 -6.73 -11.21 -11.95
CA PHE A 29 -5.68 -10.19 -11.92
C PHE A 29 -5.44 -9.58 -13.30
N CYS A 30 -5.20 -8.27 -13.33
CA CYS A 30 -4.45 -7.62 -14.40
C CYS A 30 -2.96 -7.67 -14.03
N ILE A 31 -2.15 -8.38 -14.82
CA ILE A 31 -0.73 -8.63 -14.51
C ILE A 31 0.14 -7.70 -15.36
N ARG A 32 1.04 -6.97 -14.71
CA ARG A 32 2.12 -6.24 -15.37
C ARG A 32 3.45 -6.76 -14.84
N ASP A 33 4.23 -7.38 -15.72
CA ASP A 33 5.50 -7.97 -15.36
C ASP A 33 6.63 -6.95 -15.57
N TYR A 34 7.22 -6.47 -14.48
CA TYR A 34 8.41 -5.64 -14.45
C TYR A 34 9.60 -6.39 -13.83
N SER A 35 9.56 -7.72 -13.76
CA SER A 35 10.63 -8.53 -13.15
C SER A 35 11.98 -8.42 -13.88
N SER A 36 11.98 -7.91 -15.11
CA SER A 36 13.19 -7.58 -15.88
C SER A 36 13.73 -6.17 -15.62
N ASP A 37 13.05 -5.34 -14.82
CA ASP A 37 13.53 -4.01 -14.46
C ASP A 37 14.79 -4.12 -13.59
N LEU A 38 15.85 -3.38 -13.93
CA LEU A 38 17.14 -3.46 -13.25
C LEU A 38 17.16 -2.69 -11.92
N ALA A 39 16.25 -1.75 -11.71
CA ALA A 39 16.17 -0.93 -10.51
C ALA A 39 15.16 -1.51 -9.50
N THR A 40 13.98 -1.93 -9.97
CA THR A 40 12.92 -2.48 -9.10
C THR A 40 12.22 -3.68 -9.77
N PRO A 41 12.87 -4.85 -9.81
CA PRO A 41 12.31 -6.04 -10.43
C PRO A 41 11.12 -6.57 -9.62
N ALA A 42 9.90 -6.38 -10.13
CA ALA A 42 8.69 -6.88 -9.48
C ALA A 42 7.61 -7.24 -10.51
N ALA A 43 6.77 -8.23 -10.19
CA ALA A 43 5.54 -8.48 -10.92
C ALA A 43 4.36 -7.84 -10.17
N HIS A 44 3.56 -7.05 -10.87
CA HIS A 44 2.41 -6.35 -10.29
C HIS A 44 1.12 -7.08 -10.66
N TYR A 45 0.35 -7.47 -9.66
CA TYR A 45 -0.94 -8.11 -9.82
C TYR A 45 -2.03 -7.16 -9.33
N SER A 46 -2.86 -6.63 -10.21
CA SER A 46 -3.90 -5.67 -9.86
C SER A 46 -5.28 -6.31 -9.81
N VAL A 47 -6.07 -5.92 -8.81
CA VAL A 47 -7.50 -6.25 -8.69
C VAL A 47 -8.32 -4.97 -8.66
N ASP A 48 -9.53 -5.00 -9.24
CA ASP A 48 -10.35 -3.79 -9.41
C ASP A 48 -11.36 -3.55 -8.26
N TYR A 49 -11.67 -4.56 -7.44
CA TYR A 49 -12.76 -4.47 -6.44
C TYR A 49 -12.41 -5.11 -5.07
N PRO A 50 -11.91 -4.32 -4.09
CA PRO A 50 -11.52 -2.91 -4.22
C PRO A 50 -10.23 -2.76 -5.04
N ARG A 51 -9.99 -1.57 -5.59
CA ARG A 51 -8.77 -1.33 -6.39
C ARG A 51 -7.51 -1.48 -5.54
N MET A 52 -6.70 -2.49 -5.85
CA MET A 52 -5.44 -2.80 -5.18
C MET A 52 -4.39 -3.34 -6.16
N ALA A 53 -3.12 -3.23 -5.79
CA ALA A 53 -2.01 -3.85 -6.50
C ALA A 53 -1.11 -4.61 -5.52
N LEU A 54 -0.75 -5.84 -5.87
CA LEU A 54 0.19 -6.67 -5.14
C LEU A 54 1.54 -6.58 -5.85
N PHE A 55 2.58 -6.23 -5.10
CA PHE A 55 3.97 -6.24 -5.57
C PHE A 55 4.58 -7.58 -5.18
N VAL A 56 4.99 -8.35 -6.20
CA VAL A 56 5.46 -9.72 -6.03
C VAL A 56 6.93 -9.81 -6.45
N GLU A 57 7.76 -10.28 -5.52
CA GLU A 57 9.18 -10.58 -5.75
C GLU A 57 9.45 -12.04 -5.39
N ASN A 58 10.20 -12.75 -6.23
CA ASN A 58 10.48 -14.19 -6.01
C ASN A 58 9.24 -15.04 -5.73
N ASN A 59 8.13 -14.71 -6.41
CA ASN A 59 6.82 -15.35 -6.27
C ASN A 59 6.12 -15.10 -4.92
N LEU A 60 6.63 -14.19 -4.07
CA LEU A 60 6.07 -13.85 -2.77
C LEU A 60 5.44 -12.45 -2.81
N ILE A 61 4.28 -12.30 -2.17
CA ILE A 61 3.63 -10.99 -2.00
C ILE A 61 4.43 -10.17 -0.99
N GLU A 62 5.15 -9.17 -1.47
CA GLU A 62 5.99 -8.31 -0.63
C GLU A 62 5.20 -7.16 -0.02
N GLU A 63 4.38 -6.54 -0.86
CA GLU A 63 3.62 -5.34 -0.54
C GLU A 63 2.23 -5.37 -1.20
N VAL A 64 1.27 -4.69 -0.58
CA VAL A 64 -0.07 -4.49 -1.13
C VAL A 64 -0.40 -2.99 -1.10
N ALA A 65 -0.51 -2.37 -2.27
CA ALA A 65 -1.04 -1.02 -2.40
C ALA A 65 -2.56 -1.03 -2.49
N CYS A 66 -3.19 -0.17 -1.70
CA CYS A 66 -4.63 0.03 -1.64
C CYS A 66 -4.98 1.44 -2.10
N TYR A 67 -5.95 1.57 -3.01
CA TYR A 67 -6.28 2.86 -3.64
C TYR A 67 -7.70 3.35 -3.37
N GLU A 68 -8.58 2.50 -2.86
CA GLU A 68 -10.00 2.82 -2.64
C GLU A 68 -10.46 2.48 -1.23
N GLU A 69 -10.05 1.32 -0.72
CA GLU A 69 -10.42 0.85 0.60
C GLU A 69 -9.24 0.19 1.31
N LEU A 70 -9.04 0.55 2.58
CA LEU A 70 -8.26 -0.19 3.55
C LEU A 70 -8.87 0.03 4.94
N LEU A 71 -9.58 -0.96 5.46
CA LEU A 71 -10.20 -0.91 6.78
C LEU A 71 -9.20 -1.25 7.88
N TYR A 72 -9.11 -0.36 8.87
CA TYR A 72 -8.36 -0.62 10.10
C TYR A 72 -9.14 -0.07 11.29
N LYS A 73 -9.28 -0.89 12.35
CA LYS A 73 -10.10 -0.55 13.53
C LYS A 73 -11.50 -0.03 13.17
N GLY A 74 -12.13 -0.63 12.15
CA GLY A 74 -13.51 -0.34 11.74
C GLY A 74 -13.72 0.90 10.86
N ARG A 75 -12.65 1.54 10.36
CA ARG A 75 -12.76 2.72 9.47
C ARG A 75 -11.91 2.55 8.22
N ASN A 76 -12.38 3.08 7.09
CA ASN A 76 -11.58 3.15 5.87
C ASN A 76 -10.54 4.27 6.00
N LEU A 77 -9.27 3.89 5.87
CA LEU A 77 -8.12 4.80 5.96
C LEU A 77 -7.92 5.63 4.68
N ILE A 78 -8.33 5.10 3.53
CA ILE A 78 -8.25 5.83 2.26
C ILE A 78 -9.23 7.00 2.29
N GLY A 79 -8.77 8.18 1.84
CA GLY A 79 -9.54 9.42 1.86
C GLY A 79 -9.49 10.20 3.18
N MET A 80 -8.95 9.64 4.27
CA MET A 80 -8.72 10.39 5.50
C MET A 80 -7.63 11.46 5.31
N LYS A 81 -7.64 12.48 6.16
CA LYS A 81 -6.47 13.37 6.32
C LYS A 81 -5.39 12.69 7.16
N ILE A 82 -4.13 13.08 6.96
CA ILE A 82 -3.00 12.51 7.72
C ILE A 82 -3.14 12.70 9.24
N GLU A 83 -3.65 13.86 9.70
CA GLU A 83 -3.88 14.13 11.12
C GLU A 83 -4.97 13.22 11.72
N GLU A 84 -6.01 12.94 10.93
CA GLU A 84 -7.09 12.02 11.33
C GLU A 84 -6.59 10.58 11.38
N PHE A 85 -5.78 10.18 10.40
CA PHE A 85 -5.11 8.89 10.37
C PHE A 85 -4.28 8.67 11.65
N ILE A 86 -3.40 9.62 11.99
CA ILE A 86 -2.56 9.57 13.21
C ILE A 86 -3.43 9.43 14.46
N SER A 87 -4.49 10.24 14.56
CA SER A 87 -5.42 10.16 15.71
C SER A 87 -6.16 8.84 15.80
N HIS A 88 -6.50 8.21 14.66
CA HIS A 88 -7.25 6.97 14.60
C HIS A 88 -6.38 5.73 14.85
N THR A 89 -5.18 5.72 14.28
CA THR A 89 -4.24 4.60 14.46
C THR A 89 -3.59 4.65 15.83
N GLY A 90 -3.29 5.86 16.34
CA GLY A 90 -2.45 6.10 17.50
C GLY A 90 -0.96 6.09 17.18
N GLU A 91 -0.61 6.00 15.89
CA GLU A 91 0.77 5.84 15.41
C GLU A 91 1.32 7.16 14.87
N ASN A 92 2.64 7.33 14.98
CA ASN A 92 3.35 8.45 14.37
C ASN A 92 4.20 7.96 13.20
N PHE A 93 4.37 8.83 12.21
CA PHE A 93 5.32 8.57 11.15
C PHE A 93 6.76 8.80 11.65
N VAL A 94 7.72 8.25 10.94
CA VAL A 94 9.15 8.34 11.22
C VAL A 94 9.91 8.82 9.99
N GLY A 95 11.15 9.28 10.20
CA GLY A 95 12.01 9.74 9.11
C GLY A 95 11.60 11.09 8.50
N GLU A 96 12.19 11.38 7.34
CA GLU A 96 11.85 12.54 6.53
C GLU A 96 10.61 12.24 5.67
N ILE A 97 9.83 13.28 5.37
CA ILE A 97 8.65 13.17 4.51
C ILE A 97 9.11 13.41 3.07
N ASP A 98 9.04 12.39 2.23
CA ASP A 98 9.35 12.54 0.81
C ASP A 98 8.23 13.32 0.09
N CYS A 99 8.64 14.12 -0.89
CA CYS A 99 7.74 14.93 -1.71
C CYS A 99 7.97 14.59 -3.18
N LEU A 100 6.99 13.94 -3.79
CA LEU A 100 7.05 13.46 -5.17
C LEU A 100 6.07 14.24 -6.03
N ASP A 101 6.59 14.94 -7.03
CA ASP A 101 5.80 15.69 -8.00
C ASP A 101 5.88 14.99 -9.36
N PHE A 102 4.95 14.06 -9.61
CA PHE A 102 4.93 13.22 -10.81
C PHE A 102 3.57 13.22 -11.53
N GLU A 103 2.55 13.84 -10.94
CA GLU A 103 1.27 14.10 -11.60
C GLU A 103 1.31 15.49 -12.26
N ASP A 104 0.81 15.62 -13.48
CA ASP A 104 0.74 16.91 -14.21
C ASP A 104 -0.47 17.75 -13.76
N ASP A 105 -0.69 17.80 -12.44
CA ASP A 105 -1.83 18.50 -11.82
C ASP A 105 -1.41 19.61 -10.85
N GLY A 106 -0.11 19.77 -10.65
CA GLY A 106 0.49 20.79 -9.79
C GLY A 106 0.32 20.53 -8.29
N LEU A 107 -0.05 19.30 -7.88
CA LEU A 107 -0.17 18.90 -6.48
C LEU A 107 0.75 17.72 -6.16
N PRO A 108 1.92 17.97 -5.52
CA PRO A 108 2.82 16.88 -5.17
C PRO A 108 2.20 15.94 -4.15
N GLN A 109 2.62 14.69 -4.18
CA GLN A 109 2.28 13.70 -3.17
C GLN A 109 3.35 13.66 -2.09
N TYR A 110 2.90 13.54 -0.84
CA TYR A 110 3.76 13.43 0.34
C TYR A 110 3.69 12.01 0.87
N VAL A 111 4.85 11.41 1.13
CA VAL A 111 4.97 10.02 1.57
C VAL A 111 5.40 9.99 3.04
N TYR A 112 4.64 9.27 3.86
CA TYR A 112 4.84 9.14 5.30
C TYR A 112 5.05 7.68 5.67
N GLU A 113 6.14 7.39 6.38
CA GLU A 113 6.47 6.04 6.85
C GLU A 113 5.92 5.79 8.26
N PHE A 114 5.03 4.80 8.41
CA PHE A 114 4.50 4.34 9.70
C PHE A 114 5.04 2.95 10.01
N GLU A 115 6.32 2.92 10.40
CA GLU A 115 7.09 1.71 10.69
C GLU A 115 6.40 0.76 11.69
N SER A 116 5.72 1.29 12.70
CA SER A 116 5.09 0.51 13.78
C SER A 116 3.92 -0.37 13.32
N ILE A 117 3.35 -0.07 12.15
CA ILE A 117 2.25 -0.82 11.55
C ILE A 117 2.52 -1.27 10.10
N GLY A 118 3.74 -1.06 9.61
CA GLY A 118 4.20 -1.53 8.29
C GLY A 118 3.47 -0.86 7.15
N LEU A 119 3.22 0.45 7.25
CA LEU A 119 2.50 1.21 6.23
C LEU A 119 3.34 2.37 5.70
N GLN A 120 3.34 2.53 4.38
CA GLN A 120 3.72 3.76 3.70
C GLN A 120 2.45 4.46 3.22
N VAL A 121 2.25 5.73 3.61
CA VAL A 121 1.01 6.48 3.39
C VAL A 121 1.26 7.66 2.47
N TRP A 122 0.52 7.72 1.35
CA TRP A 122 0.68 8.73 0.31
C TRP A 122 -0.49 9.71 0.35
N VAL A 123 -0.17 11.01 0.46
CA VAL A 123 -1.15 12.09 0.65
C VAL A 123 -1.05 13.11 -0.47
N LYS A 124 -2.18 13.49 -1.08
CA LYS A 124 -2.20 14.53 -2.12
C LYS A 124 -2.08 15.92 -1.53
N GLY A 125 -0.93 16.56 -1.69
CA GLY A 125 -0.61 17.82 -1.00
C GLY A 125 -0.45 17.62 0.52
N ARG A 126 0.32 18.48 1.17
CA ARG A 126 0.75 18.26 2.58
C ARG A 126 -0.39 18.16 3.60
N LYS A 127 -1.57 18.64 3.26
CA LYS A 127 -2.78 18.64 4.11
C LYS A 127 -4.00 18.01 3.45
N GLY A 128 -3.81 17.34 2.31
CA GLY A 128 -4.92 16.71 1.61
C GLY A 128 -5.26 15.35 2.18
N ASN A 129 -5.89 14.54 1.32
CA ASN A 129 -6.39 13.23 1.67
C ASN A 129 -5.40 12.15 1.25
N ILE A 130 -5.40 11.05 2.00
CA ILE A 130 -4.68 9.83 1.67
C ILE A 130 -5.26 9.27 0.37
N LEU A 131 -4.40 9.06 -0.63
CA LEU A 131 -4.76 8.45 -1.90
C LEU A 131 -4.39 6.97 -1.97
N THR A 132 -3.24 6.64 -1.39
CA THR A 132 -2.66 5.30 -1.45
C THR A 132 -2.08 4.95 -0.10
N ILE A 133 -2.28 3.70 0.32
CA ILE A 133 -1.54 3.10 1.42
C ILE A 133 -0.90 1.83 0.90
N ILE A 134 0.40 1.67 1.15
CA ILE A 134 1.15 0.45 0.83
C ILE A 134 1.44 -0.27 2.15
N ALA A 135 0.95 -1.50 2.28
CA ALA A 135 1.21 -2.36 3.43
C ALA A 135 2.33 -3.36 3.11
N SER A 136 3.29 -3.53 4.01
CA SER A 136 4.43 -4.42 3.84
C SER A 136 4.64 -5.35 5.04
N SER A 137 5.37 -6.45 4.82
CA SER A 137 5.71 -7.42 5.89
C SER A 137 6.94 -7.02 6.72
N LYS A 138 7.71 -6.06 6.23
CA LYS A 138 8.93 -5.55 6.84
C LYS A 138 9.11 -4.11 6.46
N TYR A 139 9.77 -3.36 7.34
CA TYR A 139 10.31 -2.07 6.94
C TYR A 139 11.53 -2.27 6.04
N LYS A 140 11.61 -1.50 4.95
CA LYS A 140 12.82 -1.42 4.11
C LYS A 140 13.80 -0.49 4.83
N GLU A 141 14.78 -1.07 5.54
CA GLU A 141 15.97 -0.32 5.93
C GLU A 141 16.72 0.06 4.63
N ASN A 142 16.70 1.34 4.27
CA ASN A 142 17.49 1.90 3.18
C ASN A 142 18.99 1.84 3.48
#